data_AF-A0A8H7V0R6-F1
#
_entry.id   AF-A0A8H7V0R6-F1
#
_cell.length_a   1.000
_cell.length_b   1.000
_cell.length_c   1.000
_cell.angle_alpha   90.00
_cell.angle_beta   90.00
_cell.angle_gamma   90.00
#
_symmetry.space_group_name_H-M   'P 1'
#
loop_
_entity.id
_entity.type
_entity.pdbx_description
1 polymer ?
#
loop_
_entity_poly.entity_id
_entity_poly.type
_entity_poly.pdbx_seq_one_letter_code
_entity_poly.pdbx_strand_id
1 'polypeptide(L)'
;MSEHKSIASNASSIKENDDVEHNNILHEIKENEQKLTNSLREQLEKVRKDKAVLEADLKSRTKAYEATLGQLQIMSTNEQSNRLEELMAIENLSELRDQVKQLHEKCVEQHIHIKKLEFELEMEQGHVKILKHDNKLLRQMTVDMNAMAEQEEEFISNRLLKRITGLKKEKGELLLQVEQEEEYMTNMLQKKLNQLQREKIDMENSLEQEQEYIVNKLQKQLESMKIQQQSQTTSPMMSIIHDNANALSPGPVSPVIPKKWNSSSGSVNEVQSVLLKMQQCNKYKSELIQFRKQAGLSTEDIPLDEGIPSVFRTVPPSPGRGGRVRRSTSTSSQRSLASDKNNLNSIPPLQLDSNESSLMHSHSQTSSNRSRSNSSTSNSVPPPKSSRRISGTLLSLASAGHSSSSNNNL
;
A
#
# COMPACT_ATOMS: atom_id res chain seq x y z
N MET A 1 -32.47 12.07 -27.88
CA MET A 1 -31.46 10.99 -27.97
C MET A 1 -30.09 11.44 -28.50
N SER A 2 -29.99 12.40 -29.44
CA SER A 2 -28.67 12.84 -29.95
C SER A 2 -27.77 13.50 -28.88
N GLU A 3 -28.29 14.42 -28.06
CA GLU A 3 -27.47 15.18 -27.10
C GLU A 3 -26.79 14.31 -26.04
N HIS A 4 -27.51 13.34 -25.45
CA HIS A 4 -26.92 12.35 -24.55
C HIS A 4 -25.81 11.53 -25.20
N LYS A 5 -25.83 11.34 -26.53
CA LYS A 5 -24.80 10.60 -27.25
C LYS A 5 -23.52 11.45 -27.43
N SER A 6 -23.66 12.74 -27.72
CA SER A 6 -22.53 13.68 -27.79
C SER A 6 -21.88 13.94 -26.42
N ILE A 7 -22.67 14.02 -25.36
CA ILE A 7 -22.14 14.19 -23.99
C ILE A 7 -21.36 12.93 -23.57
N ALA A 8 -21.88 11.74 -23.90
CA ALA A 8 -21.18 10.48 -23.62
C ALA A 8 -19.87 10.33 -24.42
N SER A 9 -19.83 10.73 -25.70
CA SER A 9 -18.59 10.69 -26.50
C SER A 9 -17.55 11.71 -26.04
N ASN A 10 -17.97 12.93 -25.68
CA ASN A 10 -17.03 13.92 -25.13
C ASN A 10 -16.48 13.44 -23.77
N ALA A 11 -17.32 12.85 -22.92
CA ALA A 11 -16.88 12.29 -21.63
C ALA A 11 -15.97 11.06 -21.78
N SER A 12 -16.06 10.26 -22.86
CA SER A 12 -15.11 9.18 -23.11
C SER A 12 -13.78 9.72 -23.65
N SER A 13 -13.79 10.64 -24.62
CA SER A 13 -12.55 11.21 -25.17
C SER A 13 -11.77 12.06 -24.16
N ILE A 14 -12.44 12.73 -23.22
CA ILE A 14 -11.75 13.42 -22.11
C ILE A 14 -11.05 12.39 -21.21
N LYS A 15 -11.74 11.31 -20.82
CA LYS A 15 -11.13 10.25 -20.00
C LYS A 15 -9.98 9.53 -20.70
N GLU A 16 -10.10 9.25 -22.00
CA GLU A 16 -9.03 8.63 -22.78
C GLU A 16 -7.78 9.54 -22.85
N ASN A 17 -7.96 10.87 -22.95
CA ASN A 17 -6.85 11.82 -22.83
C ASN A 17 -6.24 11.84 -21.42
N ASP A 18 -7.06 11.94 -20.38
CA ASP A 18 -6.60 11.96 -18.98
C ASP A 18 -5.82 10.66 -18.64
N ASP A 19 -6.31 9.50 -19.10
CA ASP A 19 -5.66 8.21 -18.92
C ASP A 19 -4.34 8.12 -19.70
N VAL A 20 -4.26 8.65 -20.93
CA VAL A 20 -3.00 8.71 -21.70
C VAL A 20 -1.98 9.65 -21.05
N GLU A 21 -2.40 10.82 -20.60
CA GLU A 21 -1.52 11.78 -19.90
C GLU A 21 -1.02 11.20 -18.57
N HIS A 22 -1.88 10.52 -17.80
CA HIS A 22 -1.47 9.80 -16.60
C HIS A 22 -0.46 8.69 -16.89
N ASN A 23 -0.65 7.90 -17.95
CA ASN A 23 0.30 6.86 -18.35
C ASN A 23 1.65 7.43 -18.81
N ASN A 24 1.65 8.57 -19.51
CA ASN A 24 2.87 9.27 -19.91
C ASN A 24 3.65 9.78 -18.69
N ILE A 25 2.96 10.44 -17.73
CA ILE A 25 3.57 10.91 -16.47
C ILE A 25 4.13 9.72 -15.67
N LEU A 26 3.40 8.59 -15.61
CA LEU A 26 3.86 7.38 -14.93
C LEU A 26 5.10 6.75 -15.61
N HIS A 27 5.20 6.83 -16.93
CA HIS A 27 6.39 6.40 -17.67
C HIS A 27 7.57 7.33 -17.40
N GLU A 28 7.37 8.65 -17.46
CA GLU A 28 8.41 9.65 -17.21
C GLU A 28 8.96 9.53 -15.77
N ILE A 29 8.09 9.36 -14.77
CA ILE A 29 8.51 9.13 -13.38
C ILE A 29 9.41 7.88 -13.28
N LYS A 30 9.00 6.75 -13.86
CA LYS A 30 9.79 5.50 -13.86
C LYS A 30 11.13 5.66 -14.58
N GLU A 31 11.16 6.37 -15.71
CA GLU A 31 12.38 6.63 -16.46
C GLU A 31 13.35 7.52 -15.67
N ASN A 32 12.82 8.55 -14.99
CA ASN A 32 13.61 9.44 -14.14
C ASN A 32 14.12 8.74 -12.88
N GLU A 33 13.31 7.89 -12.24
CA GLU A 33 13.71 7.00 -11.14
C GLU A 33 14.83 6.04 -11.59
N GLN A 34 14.72 5.46 -12.78
CA GLN A 34 15.73 4.57 -13.35
C GLN A 34 17.03 5.32 -13.68
N LYS A 35 16.96 6.53 -14.26
CA LYS A 35 18.13 7.39 -14.49
C LYS A 35 18.83 7.76 -13.19
N LEU A 36 18.07 8.16 -12.15
CA LEU A 36 18.60 8.47 -10.83
C LEU A 36 19.28 7.24 -10.20
N THR A 37 18.62 6.08 -10.26
CA THR A 37 19.16 4.81 -9.73
C THR A 37 20.46 4.40 -10.45
N ASN A 38 20.53 4.58 -11.77
CA ASN A 38 21.74 4.31 -12.55
C ASN A 38 22.87 5.29 -12.20
N SER A 39 22.57 6.59 -12.08
CA SER A 39 23.55 7.60 -11.68
C SER A 39 24.09 7.36 -10.26
N LEU A 40 23.22 7.03 -9.30
CA LEU A 40 23.63 6.63 -7.95
C LEU A 40 24.51 5.38 -7.97
N ARG A 41 24.16 4.34 -8.75
CA ARG A 41 24.98 3.14 -8.90
C ARG A 41 26.36 3.47 -9.48
N GLU A 42 26.43 4.32 -10.50
CA GLU A 42 27.69 4.74 -11.12
C GLU A 42 28.57 5.56 -10.18
N GLN A 43 28.00 6.54 -9.46
CA GLN A 43 28.73 7.29 -8.41
C GLN A 43 29.25 6.37 -7.32
N LEU A 44 28.46 5.39 -6.88
CA LEU A 44 28.84 4.45 -5.82
C LEU A 44 29.90 3.44 -6.31
N GLU A 45 29.87 3.03 -7.58
CA GLU A 45 30.99 2.32 -8.21
C GLU A 45 32.26 3.17 -8.29
N LYS A 46 32.15 4.44 -8.69
CA LYS A 46 33.29 5.35 -8.76
C LYS A 46 33.94 5.52 -7.38
N VAL A 47 33.16 5.83 -6.34
CA VAL A 47 33.65 5.94 -4.96
C VAL A 47 34.29 4.63 -4.47
N ARG A 48 33.77 3.46 -4.85
CA ARG A 48 34.41 2.16 -4.54
C ARG A 48 35.75 1.98 -5.25
N LYS A 49 35.86 2.37 -6.54
CA LYS A 49 37.12 2.31 -7.32
C LYS A 49 38.15 3.27 -6.73
N ASP A 50 37.77 4.53 -6.51
CA ASP A 50 38.63 5.56 -5.93
C ASP A 50 39.13 5.14 -4.53
N LYS A 51 38.24 4.60 -3.69
CA LYS A 51 38.60 4.02 -2.38
C LYS A 51 39.62 2.88 -2.52
N ALA A 52 39.39 1.92 -3.41
CA ALA A 52 40.28 0.78 -3.58
C ALA A 52 41.69 1.19 -4.07
N VAL A 53 41.77 2.21 -4.93
CA VAL A 53 43.05 2.79 -5.37
C VAL A 53 43.78 3.45 -4.20
N LEU A 54 43.08 4.25 -3.38
CA LEU A 54 43.68 4.88 -2.20
C LEU A 54 44.14 3.87 -1.14
N GLU A 55 43.38 2.80 -0.89
CA GLU A 55 43.78 1.72 0.03
C GLU A 55 45.01 0.94 -0.49
N ALA A 56 45.11 0.72 -1.81
CA ALA A 56 46.26 0.07 -2.43
C ALA A 56 47.52 0.95 -2.38
N ASP A 57 47.40 2.26 -2.61
CA ASP A 57 48.51 3.22 -2.47
C ASP A 57 49.00 3.30 -1.02
N LEU A 58 48.09 3.50 -0.06
CA LEU A 58 48.41 3.50 1.38
C LEU A 58 49.16 2.24 1.82
N LYS A 59 48.67 1.06 1.40
CA LYS A 59 49.31 -0.23 1.71
C LYS A 59 50.70 -0.36 1.09
N SER A 60 50.87 0.11 -0.15
CA SER A 60 52.16 0.10 -0.85
C SER A 60 53.16 1.04 -0.16
N ARG A 61 52.71 2.22 0.26
CA ARG A 61 53.51 3.21 0.98
C ARG A 61 53.90 2.76 2.38
N THR A 62 52.98 2.11 3.10
CA THR A 62 53.26 1.48 4.41
C THR A 62 54.35 0.43 4.29
N LYS A 63 54.23 -0.49 3.32
CA LYS A 63 55.24 -1.53 3.06
C LYS A 63 56.60 -0.93 2.69
N ALA A 64 56.62 0.19 1.95
CA ALA A 64 57.86 0.89 1.63
C ALA A 64 58.52 1.49 2.88
N TYR A 65 57.75 2.12 3.78
CA TYR A 65 58.26 2.64 5.05
C TYR A 65 58.74 1.53 6.01
N GLU A 66 58.03 0.40 6.08
CA GLU A 66 58.49 -0.76 6.87
C GLU A 66 59.84 -1.29 6.36
N ALA A 67 60.01 -1.35 5.04
CA ALA A 67 61.26 -1.80 4.42
C ALA A 67 62.43 -0.83 4.67
N THR A 68 62.22 0.49 4.58
CA THR A 68 63.26 1.47 4.88
C THR A 68 63.60 1.55 6.37
N LEU A 69 62.60 1.41 7.25
CA LEU A 69 62.82 1.31 8.70
C LEU A 69 63.69 0.08 9.04
N GLY A 70 63.37 -1.08 8.45
CA GLY A 70 64.16 -2.31 8.61
C GLY A 70 65.60 -2.16 8.12
N GLN A 71 65.82 -1.51 6.97
CA GLN A 71 67.18 -1.21 6.49
C GLN A 71 67.94 -0.28 7.44
N LEU A 72 67.32 0.83 7.88
CA LEU A 72 67.95 1.77 8.81
C LEU A 72 68.33 1.11 10.15
N GLN A 73 67.50 0.19 10.65
CA GLN A 73 67.76 -0.52 11.91
C GLN A 73 68.91 -1.54 11.78
N ILE A 74 69.07 -2.17 10.62
CA ILE A 74 70.21 -3.05 10.31
C ILE A 74 71.50 -2.25 10.06
N MET A 75 71.42 -1.12 9.35
CA MET A 75 72.58 -0.27 9.08
C MET A 75 73.09 0.42 10.35
N SER A 76 72.21 0.95 11.20
CA SER A 76 72.58 1.66 12.43
C SER A 76 73.43 0.82 13.40
N THR A 77 73.25 -0.50 13.44
CA THR A 77 73.98 -1.38 14.37
C THR A 77 75.36 -1.77 13.84
N ASN A 78 75.47 -2.00 12.53
CA ASN A 78 76.75 -2.36 11.89
C ASN A 78 77.65 -1.14 11.62
N GLU A 79 77.10 0.01 11.18
CA GLU A 79 77.90 1.20 10.89
C GLU A 79 78.51 1.82 12.16
N GLN A 80 77.80 1.82 13.30
CA GLN A 80 78.30 2.43 14.53
C GLN A 80 79.53 1.72 15.11
N SER A 81 79.61 0.38 15.00
CA SER A 81 80.78 -0.38 15.44
C SER A 81 81.97 -0.11 14.53
N ASN A 82 81.79 -0.32 13.21
CA ASN A 82 82.88 -0.19 12.23
C ASN A 82 83.46 1.23 12.20
N ARG A 83 82.60 2.27 12.28
CA ARG A 83 83.02 3.67 12.15
C ARG A 83 83.74 4.20 13.39
N LEU A 84 83.47 3.64 14.57
CA LEU A 84 84.25 3.94 15.78
C LEU A 84 85.65 3.31 15.68
N GLU A 85 85.73 2.09 15.16
CA GLU A 85 86.99 1.37 14.92
C GLU A 85 87.85 2.09 13.86
N GLU A 86 87.23 2.56 12.78
CA GLU A 86 87.84 3.36 11.71
C GLU A 86 88.40 4.70 12.23
N LEU A 87 87.69 5.38 13.14
CA LEU A 87 88.15 6.63 13.77
C LEU A 87 89.29 6.42 14.79
N MET A 88 89.31 5.30 15.50
CA MET A 88 90.39 4.96 16.44
C MET A 88 91.68 4.53 15.74
N ALA A 89 91.62 4.13 14.46
CA ALA A 89 92.78 3.72 13.66
C ALA A 89 93.59 4.89 13.07
N ILE A 90 93.17 6.15 13.27
CA ILE A 90 93.82 7.33 12.67
C ILE A 90 94.94 7.85 13.58
N GLU A 91 96.19 7.59 13.18
CA GLU A 91 97.38 8.05 13.91
C GLU A 91 97.67 9.56 13.72
N ASN A 92 97.19 10.18 12.63
CA ASN A 92 97.43 11.59 12.32
C ASN A 92 96.40 12.52 12.99
N LEU A 93 96.86 13.28 13.98
CA LEU A 93 96.06 14.24 14.75
C LEU A 93 95.38 15.33 13.89
N SER A 94 95.93 15.69 12.72
CA SER A 94 95.30 16.69 11.83
C SER A 94 94.13 16.09 11.05
N GLU A 95 94.28 14.87 10.55
CA GLU A 95 93.23 14.17 9.79
C GLU A 95 92.05 13.82 10.69
N LEU A 96 92.32 13.34 11.91
CA LEU A 96 91.28 13.10 12.91
C LEU A 96 90.51 14.38 13.25
N ARG A 97 91.21 15.53 13.38
CA ARG A 97 90.58 16.84 13.63
C ARG A 97 89.62 17.26 12.53
N ASP A 98 90.00 17.06 11.27
CA ASP A 98 89.19 17.47 10.13
C ASP A 98 88.03 16.50 9.86
N GLN A 99 88.19 15.20 10.14
CA GLN A 99 87.06 14.25 10.18
C GLN A 99 86.06 14.57 11.29
N VAL A 100 86.53 14.92 12.50
CA VAL A 100 85.66 15.35 13.61
C VAL A 100 84.88 16.62 13.26
N LYS A 101 85.51 17.60 12.58
CA LYS A 101 84.79 18.78 12.05
C LYS A 101 83.71 18.39 11.04
N GLN A 102 84.03 17.51 10.08
CA GLN A 102 83.07 17.10 9.05
C GLN A 102 81.88 16.32 9.65
N LEU A 103 82.13 15.50 10.67
CA LEU A 103 81.06 14.83 11.43
C LEU A 103 80.23 15.83 12.24
N HIS A 104 80.86 16.85 12.84
CA HIS A 104 80.14 17.91 13.54
C HIS A 104 79.24 18.73 12.60
N GLU A 105 79.74 19.11 11.42
CA GLU A 105 78.97 19.83 10.40
C GLU A 105 77.76 19.02 9.94
N LYS A 106 77.95 17.73 9.59
CA LYS A 106 76.86 16.80 9.28
C LYS A 106 75.85 16.66 10.42
N CYS A 107 76.31 16.63 11.68
CA CYS A 107 75.43 16.55 12.85
C CYS A 107 74.59 17.84 13.02
N VAL A 108 75.15 19.01 12.69
CA VAL A 108 74.43 20.30 12.69
C VAL A 108 73.41 20.35 11.55
N GLU A 109 73.76 19.91 10.34
CA GLU A 109 72.83 19.79 9.21
C GLU A 109 71.67 18.85 9.52
N GLN A 110 71.95 17.67 10.07
CA GLN A 110 70.94 16.71 10.52
C GLN A 110 70.02 17.32 11.59
N HIS A 111 70.57 18.07 12.55
CA HIS A 111 69.78 18.74 13.58
C HIS A 111 68.83 19.81 13.00
N ILE A 112 69.25 20.56 11.98
CA ILE A 112 68.39 21.50 11.25
C ILE A 112 67.29 20.75 10.48
N HIS A 113 67.63 19.63 9.84
CA HIS A 113 66.66 18.82 9.11
C HIS A 113 65.60 18.19 10.03
N ILE A 114 66.01 17.65 11.18
CA ILE A 114 65.11 17.11 12.21
C ILE A 114 64.12 18.20 12.66
N LYS A 115 64.59 19.41 13.00
CA LYS A 115 63.70 20.53 13.37
C LYS A 115 62.69 20.89 12.29
N LYS A 116 63.06 20.81 11.02
CA LYS A 116 62.14 21.04 9.90
C LYS A 116 61.06 19.96 9.83
N LEU A 117 61.45 18.70 9.99
CA LEU A 117 60.53 17.55 10.02
C LEU A 117 59.60 17.59 11.24
N GLU A 118 60.10 18.00 12.41
CA GLU A 118 59.30 18.21 13.63
C GLU A 118 58.19 19.25 13.40
N PHE A 119 58.51 20.39 12.75
CA PHE A 119 57.53 21.41 12.40
C PHE A 119 56.53 20.93 11.35
N GLU A 120 56.98 20.24 10.28
CA GLU A 120 56.09 19.66 9.27
C GLU A 120 55.14 18.62 9.90
N LEU A 121 55.62 17.81 10.85
CA LEU A 121 54.82 16.85 11.60
C LEU A 121 53.79 17.54 12.51
N GLU A 122 54.14 18.64 13.19
CA GLU A 122 53.21 19.40 14.01
C GLU A 122 52.07 20.02 13.17
N MET A 123 52.41 20.58 12.01
CA MET A 123 51.42 21.13 11.06
C MET A 123 50.46 20.06 10.54
N GLU A 124 50.97 18.89 10.14
CA GLU A 124 50.13 17.77 9.70
C GLU A 124 49.26 17.19 10.84
N GLN A 125 49.77 17.14 12.08
CA GLN A 125 48.94 16.83 13.23
C GLN A 125 47.81 17.85 13.43
N GLY A 126 48.05 19.13 13.12
CA GLY A 126 47.03 20.19 13.05
C GLY A 126 45.96 19.90 11.99
N HIS A 127 46.36 19.65 10.75
CA HIS A 127 45.44 19.29 9.66
C HIS A 127 44.60 18.05 9.99
N VAL A 128 45.20 17.00 10.54
CA VAL A 128 44.50 15.78 10.96
C VAL A 128 43.48 16.05 12.06
N LYS A 129 43.74 16.97 13.00
CA LYS A 129 42.77 17.37 14.04
C LYS A 129 41.55 18.07 13.42
N ILE A 130 41.77 18.99 12.47
CA ILE A 130 40.71 19.71 11.76
C ILE A 130 39.86 18.73 10.92
N LEU A 131 40.49 17.90 10.09
CA LEU A 131 39.78 16.92 9.26
C LEU A 131 38.98 15.90 10.08
N LYS A 132 39.47 15.51 11.27
CA LYS A 132 38.72 14.65 12.21
C LYS A 132 37.49 15.36 12.79
N HIS A 133 37.62 16.65 13.14
CA HIS A 133 36.50 17.46 13.59
C HIS A 133 35.43 17.60 12.50
N ASP A 134 35.84 17.93 11.28
CA ASP A 134 34.91 18.15 10.17
C ASP A 134 34.25 16.84 9.72
N ASN A 135 34.97 15.71 9.75
CA ASN A 135 34.35 14.40 9.52
C ASN A 135 33.29 14.05 10.57
N LYS A 136 33.50 14.45 11.85
CA LYS A 136 32.50 14.29 12.90
C LYS A 136 31.29 15.21 12.66
N LEU A 137 31.52 16.46 12.26
CA LEU A 137 30.46 17.43 11.97
C LEU A 137 29.60 16.99 10.78
N LEU A 138 30.22 16.52 9.69
CA LEU A 138 29.52 15.99 8.52
C LEU A 138 28.67 14.75 8.87
N ARG A 139 29.19 13.85 9.71
CA ARG A 139 28.39 12.71 10.22
C ARG A 139 27.20 13.17 11.06
N GLN A 140 27.38 14.15 11.95
CA GLN A 140 26.28 14.70 12.74
C GLN A 140 25.21 15.32 11.82
N MET A 141 25.62 16.17 10.88
CA MET A 141 24.71 16.79 9.91
C MET A 141 23.97 15.76 9.05
N THR A 142 24.61 14.64 8.69
CA THR A 142 23.96 13.52 7.97
C THR A 142 22.90 12.84 8.84
N VAL A 143 23.17 12.62 10.12
CA VAL A 143 22.20 12.04 11.08
C VAL A 143 21.03 13.00 11.30
N ASP A 144 21.29 14.29 11.49
CA ASP A 144 20.26 15.31 11.72
C ASP A 144 19.36 15.45 10.48
N MET A 145 19.95 15.47 9.27
CA MET A 145 19.20 15.51 8.00
C MET A 145 18.31 14.27 7.82
N ASN A 146 18.81 13.08 8.14
CA ASN A 146 18.01 11.85 8.05
C ASN A 146 16.86 11.85 9.06
N ALA A 147 17.10 12.32 10.30
CA ALA A 147 16.05 12.44 11.31
C ALA A 147 14.95 13.45 10.91
N MET A 148 15.32 14.55 10.25
CA MET A 148 14.34 15.49 9.68
C MET A 148 13.53 14.85 8.54
N ALA A 149 14.19 14.09 7.65
CA ALA A 149 13.50 13.38 6.56
C ALA A 149 12.50 12.34 7.08
N GLU A 150 12.90 11.52 8.07
CA GLU A 150 12.00 10.56 8.73
C GLU A 150 10.79 11.26 9.37
N GLN A 151 11.00 12.41 10.03
CA GLN A 151 9.90 13.20 10.61
C GLN A 151 8.93 13.75 9.55
N GLU A 152 9.44 14.20 8.39
CA GLU A 152 8.61 14.66 7.28
C GLU A 152 7.83 13.50 6.63
N GLU A 153 8.46 12.35 6.43
CA GLU A 153 7.80 11.13 5.93
C GLU A 153 6.69 10.65 6.88
N GLU A 154 6.94 10.65 8.20
CA GLU A 154 5.91 10.34 9.20
C GLU A 154 4.76 11.36 9.16
N PHE A 155 5.05 12.66 9.04
CA PHE A 155 4.02 13.69 8.97
C PHE A 155 3.13 13.53 7.73
N ILE A 156 3.73 13.32 6.56
CA ILE A 156 3.03 13.07 5.29
C ILE A 156 2.18 11.80 5.40
N SER A 157 2.77 10.70 5.90
CA SER A 157 2.10 9.42 6.10
C SER A 157 0.88 9.55 7.02
N ASN A 158 1.02 10.24 8.16
CA ASN A 158 -0.07 10.52 9.08
C ASN A 158 -1.18 11.37 8.46
N ARG A 159 -0.83 12.36 7.62
CA ARG A 159 -1.80 13.21 6.92
C ARG A 159 -2.58 12.43 5.86
N LEU A 160 -1.89 11.60 5.07
CA LEU A 160 -2.50 10.72 4.08
C LEU A 160 -3.39 9.66 4.73
N LEU A 161 -2.94 9.03 5.83
CA LEU A 161 -3.73 8.05 6.58
C LEU A 161 -5.03 8.68 7.09
N LYS A 162 -4.97 9.88 7.69
CA LYS A 162 -6.16 10.64 8.12
C LYS A 162 -7.12 10.88 6.94
N ARG A 163 -6.61 11.34 5.79
CA ARG A 163 -7.42 11.57 4.57
C ARG A 163 -8.10 10.27 4.09
N ILE A 164 -7.36 9.15 4.05
CA ILE A 164 -7.88 7.83 3.68
C ILE A 164 -8.96 7.35 4.67
N THR A 165 -8.76 7.54 5.98
CA THR A 165 -9.78 7.16 6.97
C THR A 165 -11.05 8.00 6.87
N GLY A 166 -10.93 9.30 6.57
CA GLY A 166 -12.07 10.19 6.27
C GLY A 166 -12.84 9.71 5.05
N LEU A 167 -12.16 9.54 3.92
CA LEU A 167 -12.78 9.06 2.67
C LEU A 167 -13.42 7.67 2.81
N LYS A 168 -12.83 6.76 3.60
CA LYS A 168 -13.44 5.45 3.91
C LYS A 168 -14.72 5.58 4.74
N LYS A 169 -14.76 6.53 5.68
CA LYS A 169 -15.94 6.83 6.48
C LYS A 169 -17.05 7.45 5.61
N GLU A 170 -16.72 8.51 4.88
CA GLU A 170 -17.65 9.20 3.95
C GLU A 170 -18.24 8.22 2.92
N LYS A 171 -17.42 7.33 2.35
CA LYS A 171 -17.90 6.26 1.45
C LYS A 171 -18.89 5.30 2.14
N GLY A 172 -18.66 4.96 3.41
CA GLY A 172 -19.58 4.12 4.18
C GLY A 172 -20.91 4.82 4.49
N GLU A 173 -20.85 6.12 4.83
CA GLU A 173 -22.04 6.94 5.07
C GLU A 173 -22.88 7.11 3.80
N LEU A 174 -22.25 7.37 2.64
CA LEU A 174 -22.93 7.45 1.35
C LEU A 174 -23.56 6.10 0.94
N LEU A 175 -22.90 4.97 1.19
CA LEU A 175 -23.45 3.66 0.87
C LEU A 175 -24.71 3.36 1.71
N LEU A 176 -24.68 3.70 3.01
CA LEU A 176 -25.85 3.59 3.88
C LEU A 176 -26.99 4.52 3.45
N GLN A 177 -26.69 5.75 3.00
CA GLN A 177 -27.71 6.66 2.48
C GLN A 177 -28.38 6.11 1.22
N VAL A 178 -27.60 5.55 0.28
CA VAL A 178 -28.12 4.92 -0.94
C VAL A 178 -29.03 3.74 -0.60
N GLU A 179 -28.63 2.85 0.32
CA GLU A 179 -29.48 1.74 0.79
C GLU A 179 -30.82 2.23 1.37
N GLN A 180 -30.81 3.33 2.15
CA GLN A 180 -32.03 3.92 2.71
C GLN A 180 -32.93 4.57 1.65
N GLU A 181 -32.35 5.26 0.66
CA GLU A 181 -33.10 5.84 -0.46
C GLU A 181 -33.70 4.76 -1.38
N GLU A 182 -32.98 3.67 -1.62
CA GLU A 182 -33.47 2.50 -2.36
C GLU A 182 -34.61 1.80 -1.63
N GLU A 183 -34.51 1.60 -0.31
CA GLU A 183 -35.59 1.02 0.51
C GLU A 183 -36.83 1.92 0.49
N TYR A 184 -36.65 3.23 0.71
CA TYR A 184 -37.74 4.21 0.69
C TYR A 184 -38.46 4.23 -0.67
N MET A 185 -37.71 4.28 -1.77
CA MET A 185 -38.25 4.28 -3.12
C MET A 185 -39.02 2.98 -3.41
N THR A 186 -38.44 1.83 -3.06
CA THR A 186 -39.08 0.51 -3.22
C THR A 186 -40.37 0.41 -2.40
N ASN A 187 -40.36 0.87 -1.15
CA ASN A 187 -41.53 0.88 -0.27
C ASN A 187 -42.65 1.79 -0.82
N MET A 188 -42.30 2.98 -1.32
CA MET A 188 -43.26 3.91 -1.93
C MET A 188 -43.85 3.33 -3.23
N LEU A 189 -43.02 2.72 -4.09
CA LEU A 189 -43.47 2.08 -5.33
C LEU A 189 -44.39 0.89 -5.03
N GLN A 190 -44.05 0.03 -4.06
CA GLN A 190 -44.91 -1.08 -3.65
C GLN A 190 -46.25 -0.60 -3.10
N LYS A 191 -46.27 0.47 -2.30
CA LYS A 191 -47.51 1.10 -1.81
C LYS A 191 -48.39 1.60 -2.96
N LYS A 192 -47.81 2.30 -3.95
CA LYS A 192 -48.53 2.77 -5.15
C LYS A 192 -49.05 1.60 -5.99
N LEU A 193 -48.26 0.55 -6.18
CA LEU A 193 -48.67 -0.65 -6.91
C LEU A 193 -49.86 -1.34 -6.22
N ASN A 194 -49.77 -1.55 -4.90
CA ASN A 194 -50.85 -2.14 -4.10
C ASN A 194 -52.11 -1.25 -4.03
N GLN A 195 -51.98 0.06 -4.26
CA GLN A 195 -53.11 0.99 -4.37
C GLN A 195 -53.80 0.85 -5.73
N LEU A 196 -53.04 0.92 -6.82
CA LEU A 196 -53.56 0.73 -8.18
C LEU A 196 -54.19 -0.66 -8.39
N GLN A 197 -53.65 -1.69 -7.75
CA GLN A 197 -54.25 -3.04 -7.77
C GLN A 197 -55.62 -3.07 -7.08
N ARG A 198 -55.81 -2.35 -5.97
CA ARG A 198 -57.11 -2.25 -5.29
C ARG A 198 -58.11 -1.46 -6.13
N GLU A 199 -57.71 -0.28 -6.62
CA GLU A 199 -58.53 0.55 -7.52
C GLU A 199 -58.96 -0.22 -8.78
N LYS A 200 -58.07 -1.03 -9.35
CA LYS A 200 -58.39 -1.94 -10.47
C LYS A 200 -59.47 -2.96 -10.08
N ILE A 201 -59.33 -3.64 -8.95
CA ILE A 201 -60.31 -4.63 -8.47
C ILE A 201 -61.66 -3.95 -8.20
N ASP A 202 -61.67 -2.77 -7.58
CA ASP A 202 -62.89 -2.02 -7.28
C ASP A 202 -63.63 -1.62 -8.56
N MET A 203 -62.91 -1.18 -9.61
CA MET A 203 -63.48 -0.91 -10.93
C MET A 203 -63.99 -2.18 -11.63
N GLU A 204 -63.26 -3.30 -11.55
CA GLU A 204 -63.69 -4.58 -12.13
C GLU A 204 -64.98 -5.09 -11.47
N ASN A 205 -65.09 -5.00 -10.13
CA ASN A 205 -66.30 -5.33 -9.39
C ASN A 205 -67.48 -4.42 -9.76
N SER A 206 -67.25 -3.11 -9.92
CA SER A 206 -68.29 -2.17 -10.34
C SER A 206 -68.80 -2.46 -11.75
N LEU A 207 -67.89 -2.81 -12.67
CA LEU A 207 -68.23 -3.17 -14.04
C LEU A 207 -69.04 -4.48 -14.08
N GLU A 208 -68.67 -5.48 -13.27
CA GLU A 208 -69.41 -6.74 -13.17
C GLU A 208 -70.84 -6.52 -12.65
N GLN A 209 -71.02 -5.68 -11.63
CA GLN A 209 -72.36 -5.31 -11.11
C GLN A 209 -73.23 -4.59 -12.16
N GLU A 210 -72.66 -3.67 -12.95
CA GLU A 210 -73.38 -3.02 -14.05
C GLU A 210 -73.78 -4.03 -15.14
N GLN A 211 -72.87 -4.94 -15.51
CA GLN A 211 -73.16 -6.01 -16.48
C GLN A 211 -74.26 -6.95 -15.97
N GLU A 212 -74.20 -7.39 -14.72
CA GLU A 212 -75.22 -8.24 -14.11
C GLU A 212 -76.58 -7.53 -14.08
N TYR A 213 -76.63 -6.25 -13.71
CA TYR A 213 -77.84 -5.45 -13.73
C TYR A 213 -78.46 -5.35 -15.14
N ILE A 214 -77.64 -5.12 -16.17
CA ILE A 214 -78.08 -5.09 -17.57
C ILE A 214 -78.62 -6.45 -18.00
N VAL A 215 -77.91 -7.55 -17.70
CA VAL A 215 -78.35 -8.92 -18.02
C VAL A 215 -79.68 -9.24 -17.33
N ASN A 216 -79.80 -8.97 -16.04
CA ASN A 216 -81.03 -9.17 -15.26
C ASN A 216 -82.21 -8.35 -15.82
N LYS A 217 -81.96 -7.13 -16.32
CA LYS A 217 -82.98 -6.29 -16.97
C LYS A 217 -83.41 -6.87 -18.32
N LEU A 218 -82.47 -7.32 -19.15
CA LEU A 218 -82.76 -7.95 -20.45
C LEU A 218 -83.49 -9.29 -20.29
N GLN A 219 -83.11 -10.11 -19.31
CA GLN A 219 -83.81 -11.35 -18.97
C GLN A 219 -85.27 -11.09 -18.58
N LYS A 220 -85.54 -10.11 -17.70
CA LYS A 220 -86.91 -9.71 -17.35
C LYS A 220 -87.72 -9.25 -18.56
N GLN A 221 -87.11 -8.49 -19.49
CA GLN A 221 -87.76 -8.09 -20.73
C GLN A 221 -88.09 -9.29 -21.62
N LEU A 222 -87.15 -10.22 -21.82
CA LEU A 222 -87.35 -11.48 -22.54
C LEU A 222 -88.47 -12.34 -21.93
N GLU A 223 -88.46 -12.52 -20.61
CA GLU A 223 -89.49 -13.27 -19.88
C GLU A 223 -90.87 -12.64 -20.11
N SER A 224 -90.97 -11.30 -19.99
CA SER A 224 -92.24 -10.59 -20.20
C SER A 224 -92.77 -10.69 -21.63
N MET A 225 -91.91 -10.62 -22.64
CA MET A 225 -92.28 -10.84 -24.05
C MET A 225 -92.70 -12.30 -24.31
N LYS A 226 -92.00 -13.27 -23.69
CA LYS A 226 -92.33 -14.70 -23.82
C LYS A 226 -93.68 -15.02 -23.19
N ILE A 227 -94.00 -14.43 -22.03
CA ILE A 227 -95.32 -14.54 -21.38
C ILE A 227 -96.41 -13.91 -22.25
N GLN A 228 -96.16 -12.74 -22.87
CA GLN A 228 -97.10 -12.14 -23.84
C GLN A 228 -97.31 -13.02 -25.08
N GLN A 229 -96.27 -13.70 -25.56
CA GLN A 229 -96.37 -14.62 -26.71
C GLN A 229 -97.10 -15.92 -26.34
N GLN A 230 -96.96 -16.41 -25.11
CA GLN A 230 -97.68 -17.58 -24.62
C GLN A 230 -99.16 -17.32 -24.34
N SER A 231 -99.55 -16.07 -24.01
CA SER A 231 -100.95 -15.72 -23.73
C SER A 231 -101.83 -15.53 -24.98
N GLN A 232 -101.29 -15.69 -26.20
CA GLN A 232 -102.03 -15.53 -27.47
C GLN A 232 -102.29 -16.82 -28.26
N THR A 233 -101.92 -18.02 -27.78
CA THR A 233 -102.18 -19.27 -28.52
C THR A 233 -102.74 -20.41 -27.68
N THR A 234 -104.06 -20.59 -27.74
CA THR A 234 -104.72 -21.88 -27.49
C THR A 234 -104.64 -22.75 -28.75
N SER A 235 -104.21 -24.01 -28.59
CA SER A 235 -103.98 -25.02 -29.65
C SER A 235 -105.31 -25.62 -30.20
N PRO A 236 -105.38 -26.52 -31.24
CA PRO A 236 -104.39 -27.53 -31.66
C PRO A 236 -104.30 -27.92 -33.17
N MET A 237 -103.59 -29.05 -33.45
CA MET A 237 -103.58 -29.92 -34.66
C MET A 237 -102.63 -29.52 -35.83
N MET A 238 -102.04 -30.39 -36.67
CA MET A 238 -101.38 -31.74 -36.67
C MET A 238 -100.99 -32.05 -38.16
N SER A 239 -100.37 -33.20 -38.48
CA SER A 239 -100.00 -33.77 -39.81
C SER A 239 -98.70 -33.23 -40.48
N ILE A 240 -97.74 -33.99 -41.06
CA ILE A 240 -97.67 -35.24 -41.90
C ILE A 240 -97.75 -34.91 -43.42
N ILE A 241 -96.78 -35.21 -44.32
CA ILE A 241 -95.47 -35.94 -44.19
C ILE A 241 -94.54 -35.67 -45.43
N HIS A 242 -93.19 -35.79 -45.28
CA HIS A 242 -92.15 -35.94 -46.36
C HIS A 242 -92.00 -34.79 -47.41
N ASP A 243 -90.90 -34.60 -48.18
CA ASP A 243 -89.70 -35.43 -48.44
C ASP A 243 -88.44 -34.61 -48.86
N ASN A 244 -87.32 -35.33 -49.11
CA ASN A 244 -86.11 -34.93 -49.87
C ASN A 244 -84.96 -34.21 -49.13
N ALA A 245 -84.31 -34.91 -48.19
CA ALA A 245 -82.92 -34.65 -47.80
C ALA A 245 -82.00 -35.72 -48.44
N ASN A 246 -81.02 -35.28 -49.24
CA ASN A 246 -80.18 -36.17 -50.04
C ASN A 246 -78.72 -36.22 -49.52
N ALA A 247 -78.25 -37.43 -49.16
CA ALA A 247 -76.84 -37.82 -48.89
C ALA A 247 -76.10 -37.13 -47.70
N LEU A 248 -75.22 -37.79 -46.90
CA LEU A 248 -74.80 -39.19 -46.77
C LEU A 248 -74.12 -39.42 -45.40
N SER A 249 -74.63 -40.36 -44.60
CA SER A 249 -73.90 -41.43 -43.86
C SER A 249 -72.88 -41.11 -42.72
N PRO A 250 -72.51 -42.09 -41.86
CA PRO A 250 -72.49 -41.88 -40.40
C PRO A 250 -71.15 -42.17 -39.68
N GLY A 251 -71.12 -41.99 -38.35
CA GLY A 251 -69.95 -42.28 -37.51
C GLY A 251 -69.59 -43.78 -37.36
N PRO A 252 -68.51 -44.10 -36.64
CA PRO A 252 -68.74 -44.45 -35.23
C PRO A 252 -67.63 -44.10 -34.20
N VAL A 253 -68.06 -43.94 -32.95
CA VAL A 253 -67.36 -44.11 -31.64
C VAL A 253 -66.04 -43.38 -31.31
N SER A 254 -65.83 -43.17 -30.00
CA SER A 254 -64.81 -42.31 -29.36
C SER A 254 -63.36 -42.84 -29.46
N PRO A 255 -62.36 -41.98 -29.18
CA PRO A 255 -61.94 -41.87 -27.77
C PRO A 255 -61.91 -40.44 -27.21
N VAL A 256 -61.91 -40.38 -25.88
CA VAL A 256 -61.73 -39.17 -25.06
C VAL A 256 -60.35 -38.54 -25.33
N ILE A 257 -60.32 -37.26 -25.67
CA ILE A 257 -59.14 -36.39 -25.57
C ILE A 257 -59.57 -35.09 -24.88
N PRO A 258 -58.92 -34.68 -23.77
CA PRO A 258 -59.42 -33.57 -22.96
C PRO A 258 -59.18 -32.23 -23.64
N LYS A 259 -60.23 -31.40 -23.78
CA LYS A 259 -60.06 -29.95 -23.92
C LYS A 259 -59.48 -29.43 -22.60
N LYS A 260 -58.14 -29.32 -22.57
CA LYS A 260 -57.41 -28.66 -21.48
C LYS A 260 -58.00 -27.27 -21.26
N TRP A 261 -58.16 -26.93 -19.98
CA TRP A 261 -58.39 -25.55 -19.56
C TRP A 261 -57.25 -24.70 -20.07
N ASN A 262 -57.55 -23.70 -20.92
CA ASN A 262 -56.55 -22.76 -21.39
C ASN A 262 -56.45 -21.54 -20.46
N SER A 263 -56.35 -21.83 -19.15
CA SER A 263 -55.73 -20.91 -18.20
C SER A 263 -54.23 -20.79 -18.54
N SER A 264 -53.62 -19.63 -18.29
CA SER A 264 -52.18 -19.35 -18.43
C SER A 264 -51.56 -19.17 -19.84
N SER A 265 -52.23 -18.50 -20.78
CA SER A 265 -51.55 -17.95 -21.98
C SER A 265 -50.56 -16.82 -21.65
N GLY A 266 -50.76 -16.10 -20.53
CA GLY A 266 -49.83 -15.05 -20.06
C GLY A 266 -48.49 -15.58 -19.52
N SER A 267 -48.51 -16.73 -18.84
CA SER A 267 -47.33 -17.26 -18.14
C SER A 267 -46.24 -17.78 -19.09
N VAL A 268 -46.61 -18.36 -20.23
CA VAL A 268 -45.63 -18.91 -21.19
C VAL A 268 -44.73 -17.82 -21.77
N ASN A 269 -45.30 -16.66 -22.13
CA ASN A 269 -44.55 -15.52 -22.64
C ASN A 269 -43.58 -14.93 -21.59
N GLU A 270 -44.00 -14.93 -20.33
CA GLU A 270 -43.19 -14.45 -19.21
C GLU A 270 -42.03 -15.40 -18.89
N VAL A 271 -42.28 -16.71 -18.84
CA VAL A 271 -41.24 -17.74 -18.70
C VAL A 271 -40.23 -17.69 -19.85
N GLN A 272 -40.70 -17.47 -21.09
CA GLN A 272 -39.84 -17.39 -22.27
C GLN A 272 -39.01 -16.10 -22.29
N SER A 273 -39.57 -14.99 -21.79
CA SER A 273 -38.84 -13.73 -21.54
C SER A 273 -37.77 -13.88 -20.45
N VAL A 274 -38.09 -14.57 -19.34
CA VAL A 274 -37.13 -14.87 -18.26
C VAL A 274 -36.00 -15.78 -18.76
N LEU A 275 -36.30 -16.79 -19.59
CA LEU A 275 -35.28 -17.65 -20.19
C LEU A 275 -34.32 -16.88 -21.11
N LEU A 276 -34.85 -15.96 -21.93
CA LEU A 276 -34.03 -15.10 -22.80
C LEU A 276 -33.11 -14.17 -21.98
N LYS A 277 -33.65 -13.55 -20.92
CA LYS A 277 -32.86 -12.72 -19.99
C LYS A 277 -31.78 -13.52 -19.26
N MET A 278 -32.08 -14.77 -18.86
CA MET A 278 -31.11 -15.68 -18.24
C MET A 278 -29.96 -16.01 -19.20
N GLN A 279 -30.27 -16.36 -20.47
CA GLN A 279 -29.26 -16.59 -21.50
C GLN A 279 -28.40 -15.36 -21.76
N GLN A 280 -29.01 -14.16 -21.79
CA GLN A 280 -28.30 -12.90 -22.00
C GLN A 280 -27.38 -12.55 -20.81
N CYS A 281 -27.82 -12.75 -19.57
CA CYS A 281 -26.97 -12.64 -18.38
C CYS A 281 -25.78 -13.61 -18.42
N ASN A 282 -26.01 -14.87 -18.82
CA ASN A 282 -24.92 -15.85 -18.95
C ASN A 282 -23.89 -15.43 -20.01
N LYS A 283 -24.33 -14.82 -21.13
CA LYS A 283 -23.43 -14.24 -22.14
C LYS A 283 -22.56 -13.13 -21.55
N TYR A 284 -23.16 -12.10 -20.95
CA TYR A 284 -22.41 -10.98 -20.36
C TYR A 284 -21.48 -11.43 -19.22
N LYS A 285 -21.88 -12.45 -18.44
CA LYS A 285 -21.04 -13.05 -17.40
C LYS A 285 -19.79 -13.74 -17.99
N SER A 286 -19.93 -14.42 -19.12
CA SER A 286 -18.78 -15.05 -19.81
C SER A 286 -17.81 -14.02 -20.39
N GLU A 287 -18.33 -12.93 -20.98
CA GLU A 287 -17.55 -11.79 -21.48
C GLU A 287 -16.82 -11.08 -20.32
N LEU A 288 -17.49 -10.85 -19.19
CA LEU A 288 -16.90 -10.25 -17.99
C LEU A 288 -15.75 -11.09 -17.39
N ILE A 289 -15.91 -12.42 -17.37
CA ILE A 289 -14.84 -13.35 -16.96
C ILE A 289 -13.64 -13.25 -17.91
N GLN A 290 -13.89 -13.15 -19.22
CA GLN A 290 -12.84 -13.02 -20.23
C GLN A 290 -12.06 -11.70 -20.10
N PHE A 291 -12.76 -10.57 -19.93
CA PHE A 291 -12.11 -9.27 -19.71
C PHE A 291 -11.32 -9.22 -18.40
N ARG A 292 -11.84 -9.79 -17.29
CA ARG A 292 -11.08 -9.89 -16.03
C ARG A 292 -9.81 -10.73 -16.18
N LYS A 293 -9.87 -11.85 -16.91
CA LYS A 293 -8.68 -12.68 -17.21
C LYS A 293 -7.65 -11.92 -18.04
N GLN A 294 -8.06 -11.16 -19.06
CA GLN A 294 -7.14 -10.31 -19.82
C GLN A 294 -6.51 -9.19 -18.98
N ALA A 295 -7.24 -8.65 -18.00
CA ALA A 295 -6.75 -7.64 -17.06
C ALA A 295 -5.99 -8.21 -15.84
N GLY A 296 -5.74 -9.53 -15.77
CA GLY A 296 -5.05 -10.17 -14.64
C GLY A 296 -5.83 -10.17 -13.32
N LEU A 297 -7.14 -9.92 -13.34
CA LEU A 297 -8.00 -9.82 -12.17
C LEU A 297 -8.61 -11.18 -11.78
N SER A 298 -8.82 -11.37 -10.47
CA SER A 298 -9.43 -12.59 -9.93
C SER A 298 -10.86 -12.82 -10.45
N THR A 299 -11.20 -14.10 -10.63
CA THR A 299 -12.54 -14.55 -11.07
C THR A 299 -13.26 -15.42 -10.04
N GLU A 300 -12.64 -15.66 -8.86
CA GLU A 300 -13.20 -16.47 -7.77
C GLU A 300 -14.53 -15.91 -7.21
N ASP A 301 -14.71 -14.58 -7.26
CA ASP A 301 -15.93 -13.91 -6.78
C ASP A 301 -17.13 -14.01 -7.75
N ILE A 302 -16.96 -14.66 -8.91
CA ILE A 302 -18.02 -14.85 -9.91
C ILE A 302 -18.60 -16.26 -9.75
N PRO A 303 -19.84 -16.42 -9.24
CA PRO A 303 -20.36 -17.74 -8.87
C PRO A 303 -20.43 -18.69 -10.08
N LEU A 304 -19.75 -19.83 -10.00
CA LEU A 304 -19.89 -20.91 -10.96
C LEU A 304 -21.19 -21.67 -10.66
N ASP A 305 -22.20 -21.40 -11.49
CA ASP A 305 -23.55 -21.98 -11.59
C ASP A 305 -23.97 -23.05 -10.55
N GLU A 306 -24.77 -22.65 -9.57
CA GLU A 306 -25.73 -23.55 -8.90
C GLU A 306 -27.14 -22.95 -9.01
N GLY A 307 -28.06 -23.71 -9.62
CA GLY A 307 -29.37 -23.21 -10.06
C GLY A 307 -30.42 -23.01 -8.97
N ILE A 308 -31.54 -22.40 -9.39
CA ILE A 308 -32.77 -22.10 -8.62
C ILE A 308 -32.50 -21.33 -7.31
N PRO A 309 -32.77 -19.99 -7.29
CA PRO A 309 -32.61 -19.17 -6.09
C PRO A 309 -33.32 -19.74 -4.88
N SER A 310 -32.75 -19.54 -3.68
CA SER A 310 -33.23 -20.13 -2.41
C SER A 310 -34.72 -19.94 -2.14
N VAL A 311 -35.31 -18.85 -2.64
CA VAL A 311 -36.74 -18.50 -2.49
C VAL A 311 -37.68 -19.49 -3.19
N PHE A 312 -37.20 -20.21 -4.22
CA PHE A 312 -37.99 -21.12 -5.05
C PHE A 312 -37.76 -22.62 -4.74
N ARG A 313 -37.03 -22.96 -3.67
CA ARG A 313 -36.81 -24.36 -3.27
C ARG A 313 -37.86 -24.80 -2.25
N THR A 314 -38.77 -25.69 -2.66
CA THR A 314 -39.83 -26.26 -1.80
C THR A 314 -39.33 -27.31 -0.79
N VAL A 315 -38.06 -27.72 -0.88
CA VAL A 315 -37.41 -28.66 0.04
C VAL A 315 -36.01 -28.13 0.38
N PRO A 316 -35.63 -28.02 1.67
CA PRO A 316 -34.29 -27.59 2.06
C PRO A 316 -33.25 -28.65 1.67
N PRO A 317 -32.02 -28.24 1.29
CA PRO A 317 -30.95 -29.18 0.94
C PRO A 317 -30.52 -29.99 2.18
N SER A 318 -30.27 -31.28 1.98
CA SER A 318 -29.85 -32.17 3.08
C SER A 318 -28.49 -31.76 3.67
N PRO A 319 -28.29 -31.85 5.01
CA PRO A 319 -27.03 -31.48 5.63
C PRO A 319 -25.95 -32.52 5.30
N GLY A 320 -25.12 -32.27 4.27
CA GLY A 320 -24.09 -33.24 3.86
C GLY A 320 -23.16 -32.83 2.72
N ARG A 321 -23.46 -31.76 1.97
CA ARG A 321 -22.60 -31.31 0.86
C ARG A 321 -22.23 -29.83 0.95
N GLY A 322 -21.71 -29.44 2.12
CA GLY A 322 -21.16 -28.10 2.35
C GLY A 322 -19.86 -27.89 1.57
N GLY A 323 -19.94 -27.17 0.45
CA GLY A 323 -18.78 -26.61 -0.23
C GLY A 323 -17.95 -25.74 0.72
N ARG A 324 -16.63 -25.91 0.68
CA ARG A 324 -15.70 -25.43 1.72
C ARG A 324 -15.50 -23.92 1.66
N VAL A 325 -16.30 -23.15 2.41
CA VAL A 325 -16.13 -21.70 2.59
C VAL A 325 -14.76 -21.38 3.19
N ARG A 326 -13.80 -20.93 2.37
CA ARG A 326 -12.54 -20.36 2.85
C ARG A 326 -12.73 -18.86 3.11
N ARG A 327 -13.05 -18.51 4.36
CA ARG A 327 -13.10 -17.11 4.81
C ARG A 327 -11.71 -16.71 5.33
N SER A 328 -11.02 -15.82 4.62
CA SER A 328 -9.71 -15.31 5.05
C SER A 328 -9.88 -14.23 6.13
N THR A 329 -9.64 -14.60 7.39
CA THR A 329 -9.53 -13.64 8.50
C THR A 329 -8.06 -13.31 8.77
N SER A 330 -7.68 -12.05 8.58
CA SER A 330 -6.34 -11.55 8.88
C SER A 330 -6.16 -11.30 10.38
N THR A 331 -5.55 -12.23 11.11
CA THR A 331 -4.99 -11.97 12.45
C THR A 331 -3.59 -12.57 12.60
N SER A 332 -2.68 -11.66 12.94
CA SER A 332 -1.33 -11.82 13.48
C SER A 332 -1.05 -13.05 14.38
N SER A 333 0.22 -13.47 14.31
CA SER A 333 1.04 -14.07 15.37
C SER A 333 1.13 -15.60 15.57
N GLN A 334 2.39 -16.00 15.82
CA GLN A 334 2.92 -17.27 16.33
C GLN A 334 3.07 -18.47 15.38
N ARG A 335 4.33 -18.67 14.96
CA ARG A 335 4.94 -20.02 14.91
C ARG A 335 6.25 -19.99 15.70
N SER A 336 6.43 -20.98 16.56
CA SER A 336 7.62 -21.14 17.39
C SER A 336 8.55 -22.22 16.84
N LEU A 337 9.85 -22.01 17.06
CA LEU A 337 10.89 -23.01 17.39
C LEU A 337 10.92 -24.37 16.65
N ALA A 338 11.90 -24.50 15.75
CA ALA A 338 12.76 -25.68 15.56
C ALA A 338 13.99 -25.21 14.74
N SER A 339 15.07 -24.76 15.37
CA SER A 339 16.21 -25.58 15.82
C SER A 339 17.16 -26.02 14.70
N ASP A 340 18.05 -25.12 14.30
CA ASP A 340 19.40 -25.48 13.89
C ASP A 340 20.40 -24.53 14.56
N LYS A 341 21.45 -25.11 15.16
CA LYS A 341 22.46 -24.37 15.92
C LYS A 341 23.62 -23.98 15.00
N ASN A 342 23.78 -22.69 14.71
CA ASN A 342 25.07 -22.14 14.32
C ASN A 342 25.28 -20.76 14.94
N ASN A 343 26.42 -20.58 15.62
CA ASN A 343 26.76 -19.39 16.38
C ASN A 343 26.99 -18.18 15.46
N LEU A 344 26.21 -17.11 15.64
CA LEU A 344 26.48 -15.78 15.09
C LEU A 344 26.11 -14.66 16.09
N ASN A 345 26.43 -14.88 17.36
CA ASN A 345 26.59 -13.83 18.37
C ASN A 345 28.06 -13.83 18.85
N SER A 346 28.95 -13.36 17.99
CA SER A 346 30.36 -13.06 18.29
C SER A 346 30.89 -12.04 17.30
N ILE A 347 30.33 -10.83 17.33
CA ILE A 347 31.06 -9.64 16.91
C ILE A 347 31.79 -9.15 18.18
N PRO A 348 33.13 -9.16 18.23
CA PRO A 348 33.84 -8.66 19.40
C PRO A 348 33.61 -7.15 19.53
N PRO A 349 33.64 -6.58 20.75
CA PRO A 349 33.74 -5.13 20.87
C PRO A 349 35.02 -4.67 20.19
N LEU A 350 34.92 -3.67 19.31
CA LEU A 350 36.11 -3.02 18.76
C LEU A 350 36.88 -2.39 19.93
N GLN A 351 37.98 -3.04 20.30
CA GLN A 351 38.95 -2.47 21.22
C GLN A 351 39.48 -1.19 20.59
N LEU A 352 39.29 -0.08 21.29
CA LEU A 352 40.05 1.13 21.02
C LEU A 352 41.48 0.83 21.48
N ASP A 353 42.37 0.56 20.53
CA ASP A 353 43.81 0.51 20.80
C ASP A 353 44.29 1.93 21.13
N SER A 354 44.17 2.28 22.41
CA SER A 354 44.92 3.37 23.04
C SER A 354 46.38 2.97 23.17
N ASN A 355 47.06 2.80 22.03
CA ASN A 355 48.51 2.71 21.97
C ASN A 355 49.12 4.10 22.16
N GLU A 356 49.07 4.57 23.41
CA GLU A 356 49.87 5.68 23.88
C GLU A 356 51.30 5.18 24.09
N SER A 357 52.20 5.53 23.17
CA SER A 357 53.61 5.13 23.23
C SER A 357 54.38 5.97 24.26
N SER A 358 54.17 5.69 25.55
CA SER A 358 54.90 6.32 26.66
C SER A 358 56.26 5.64 26.87
N LEU A 359 57.31 6.25 26.34
CA LEU A 359 58.70 5.90 26.64
C LEU A 359 59.21 6.67 27.87
N MET A 360 60.03 5.99 28.68
CA MET A 360 60.97 6.52 29.69
C MET A 360 60.41 7.13 31.00
N HIS A 361 60.49 6.41 32.12
CA HIS A 361 61.65 6.52 33.05
C HIS A 361 61.56 5.57 34.26
N SER A 362 62.73 5.10 34.69
CA SER A 362 62.95 4.38 35.95
C SER A 362 63.21 5.33 37.12
N HIS A 363 62.66 5.06 38.32
CA HIS A 363 63.46 4.92 39.56
C HIS A 363 62.65 4.51 40.82
N SER A 364 63.11 3.42 41.45
CA SER A 364 63.17 3.11 42.90
C SER A 364 62.08 3.54 43.91
N GLN A 365 61.47 2.51 44.54
CA GLN A 365 61.21 2.34 45.99
C GLN A 365 60.51 3.46 46.77
N THR A 366 59.38 3.20 47.44
CA THR A 366 59.39 2.54 48.76
C THR A 366 58.01 2.06 49.22
N SER A 367 58.00 1.20 50.24
CA SER A 367 56.85 0.58 50.91
C SER A 367 55.81 1.54 51.52
N SER A 368 54.54 1.16 51.49
CA SER A 368 53.77 0.89 52.74
C SER A 368 52.39 0.27 52.52
N ASN A 369 51.99 -0.56 53.49
CA ASN A 369 50.69 -1.23 53.56
C ASN A 369 49.51 -0.26 53.68
N ARG A 370 48.33 -0.61 53.12
CA ARG A 370 47.11 -0.80 53.93
C ARG A 370 45.93 -1.43 53.18
N SER A 371 45.39 -2.50 53.76
CA SER A 371 44.12 -3.13 53.39
C SER A 371 42.91 -2.37 53.95
N ARG A 372 41.78 -2.45 53.23
CA ARG A 372 40.36 -2.26 53.63
C ARG A 372 39.55 -2.34 52.32
N SER A 373 38.72 -3.32 51.97
CA SER A 373 37.77 -4.20 52.67
C SER A 373 36.64 -3.47 53.42
N ASN A 374 35.44 -3.61 52.83
CA ASN A 374 34.06 -3.46 53.33
C ASN A 374 33.23 -2.49 52.47
N SER A 375 31.96 -2.71 52.13
CA SER A 375 31.07 -3.87 52.08
C SER A 375 29.68 -3.30 51.71
N SER A 376 28.96 -3.99 50.83
CA SER A 376 27.53 -3.85 50.52
C SER A 376 26.59 -3.29 51.62
N THR A 377 25.64 -2.44 51.21
CA THR A 377 24.24 -2.51 51.69
C THR A 377 23.26 -2.10 50.58
N SER A 378 22.26 -2.95 50.37
CA SER A 378 21.07 -2.70 49.53
C SER A 378 20.05 -1.80 50.24
N ASN A 379 19.25 -1.04 49.48
CA ASN A 379 17.82 -0.89 49.74
C ASN A 379 17.08 -0.33 48.52
N SER A 380 15.77 -0.56 48.46
CA SER A 380 14.94 -0.49 47.24
C SER A 380 13.60 0.23 47.46
N VAL A 381 13.04 0.83 46.39
CA VAL A 381 11.58 1.10 46.17
C VAL A 381 10.97 2.26 47.01
N PRO A 382 9.95 3.05 46.55
CA PRO A 382 9.46 3.43 45.19
C PRO A 382 9.28 4.99 45.00
N PRO A 383 8.69 5.50 43.88
CA PRO A 383 8.58 6.95 43.62
C PRO A 383 7.18 7.57 43.91
N PRO A 384 7.06 8.91 44.00
CA PRO A 384 5.78 9.60 43.99
C PRO A 384 5.38 10.14 42.59
N LYS A 385 4.12 9.91 42.21
CA LYS A 385 3.40 10.70 41.20
C LYS A 385 2.56 11.76 41.92
N SER A 386 2.57 13.02 41.48
CA SER A 386 1.39 13.89 41.64
C SER A 386 1.38 15.05 40.66
N SER A 387 0.26 15.23 39.99
CA SER A 387 -0.05 16.35 39.09
C SER A 387 -0.03 17.71 39.81
N ARG A 388 0.29 18.78 39.07
CA ARG A 388 -0.38 20.08 39.29
C ARG A 388 -0.48 20.87 37.99
N ARG A 389 -1.71 21.12 37.54
CA ARG A 389 -2.02 22.20 36.57
C ARG A 389 -1.90 23.54 37.30
N ILE A 390 -1.34 24.56 36.64
CA ILE A 390 -1.68 25.97 36.91
C ILE A 390 -1.84 26.66 35.56
N SER A 391 -2.85 27.51 35.46
CA SER A 391 -3.28 28.16 34.22
C SER A 391 -2.68 29.56 34.06
N GLY A 392 -2.24 29.88 32.85
CA GLY A 392 -2.46 31.14 32.13
C GLY A 392 -2.04 32.49 32.74
N THR A 393 -1.21 33.21 31.98
CA THR A 393 -1.36 34.67 31.84
C THR A 393 -1.20 35.08 30.38
N LEU A 394 -2.04 35.99 29.91
CA LEU A 394 -1.99 36.60 28.59
C LEU A 394 -0.96 37.74 28.56
N LEU A 395 -0.22 37.89 27.45
CA LEU A 395 0.30 39.19 27.04
C LEU A 395 0.15 39.37 25.53
N SER A 396 -0.81 40.22 25.18
CA SER A 396 -0.95 40.82 23.86
C SER A 396 -0.25 42.19 23.90
N LEU A 397 0.68 42.43 22.98
CA LEU A 397 1.18 43.77 22.67
C LEU A 397 1.07 43.98 21.17
N ALA A 398 0.41 45.06 20.78
CA ALA A 398 0.15 45.42 19.39
C ALA A 398 0.50 46.89 19.15
N SER A 399 0.82 47.19 17.89
CA SER A 399 0.74 48.50 17.24
C SER A 399 1.78 49.58 17.61
N ALA A 400 2.79 49.70 16.73
CA ALA A 400 3.02 50.87 15.88
C ALA A 400 4.01 50.43 14.78
N GLY A 401 3.82 50.67 13.47
CA GLY A 401 2.90 51.56 12.79
C GLY A 401 3.67 52.75 12.22
N HIS A 402 4.26 52.61 11.03
CA HIS A 402 4.77 53.71 10.21
C HIS A 402 4.60 53.39 8.72
N SER A 403 4.17 54.39 7.95
CA SER A 403 3.79 54.31 6.55
C SER A 403 4.72 55.15 5.67
N SER A 404 5.15 54.62 4.53
CA SER A 404 5.68 55.45 3.44
C SER A 404 5.54 54.75 2.09
N SER A 405 4.53 55.15 1.31
CA SER A 405 4.48 54.88 -0.12
C SER A 405 5.52 55.73 -0.85
N SER A 406 6.16 55.19 -1.90
CA SER A 406 6.44 55.95 -3.13
C SER A 406 6.86 55.05 -4.28
N ASN A 407 6.32 55.36 -5.45
CA ASN A 407 6.68 54.85 -6.77
C ASN A 407 8.17 55.07 -7.07
N ASN A 408 8.77 54.25 -7.94
CA ASN A 408 9.04 54.68 -9.32
C ASN A 408 9.62 53.59 -10.22
N ASN A 409 9.37 53.78 -11.52
CA ASN A 409 9.84 53.02 -12.66
C ASN A 409 11.36 52.75 -12.66
N LEU A 410 11.75 51.54 -13.10
CA LEU A 410 12.45 51.33 -14.38
C LEU A 410 12.41 49.85 -14.80
#